data_AF-A0A8D6PTC9-F1
#
_entry.id   AF-A0A8D6PTC9-F1
#
_cell.length_a   1.000
_cell.length_b   1.000
_cell.length_c   1.000
_cell.angle_alpha   90.00
_cell.angle_beta   90.00
_cell.angle_gamma   90.00
#
_symmetry.space_group_name_H-M   'P 1'
#
loop_
_entity.id
_entity.type
_entity.pdbx_description
1 polymer ?
#
loop_
_entity_poly.entity_id
_entity_poly.type
_entity_poly.pdbx_seq_one_letter_code
_entity_poly.pdbx_strand_id
1 'polypeptide(L)'
;MDFLLLFSFMILIDSLVIYRITKYSKDKTYNDVIKNIKMNYLYLIYGDKAKYDKKFFPILIGILILFVVLLNIFMYNSNMDIYKLIVEIVSEILIILSLVIFWKNLNIEIDVYICKKGIGFKNVFVKWGEFEGYSKKDNFIILKRKLKPKFIQKLSTSKNIYLNKDVEDIIKNFLPKK
;
A
#
# COMPACT_ATOMS: atom_id res chain seq x y z
N MET A 1 11.93 -2.06 -30.69
CA MET A 1 11.02 -2.58 -29.65
C MET A 1 10.00 -1.49 -29.38
N ASP A 2 8.71 -1.79 -29.53
CA ASP A 2 7.67 -0.79 -29.32
C ASP A 2 7.73 -0.23 -27.89
N PHE A 3 7.71 1.09 -27.79
CA PHE A 3 7.87 1.81 -26.53
C PHE A 3 6.83 1.38 -25.49
N LEU A 4 5.59 1.13 -25.94
CA LEU A 4 4.49 0.65 -25.10
C LEU A 4 4.80 -0.72 -24.46
N LEU A 5 5.34 -1.65 -25.26
CA LEU A 5 5.69 -2.99 -24.78
C LEU A 5 6.83 -2.91 -23.76
N LEU A 6 7.86 -2.12 -24.05
CA LEU A 6 8.98 -1.89 -23.14
C LEU A 6 8.51 -1.30 -21.81
N PHE A 7 7.66 -0.28 -21.87
CA PHE A 7 7.07 0.36 -20.70
C PHE A 7 6.24 -0.63 -19.86
N SER A 8 5.41 -1.45 -20.52
CA SER A 8 4.58 -2.45 -19.87
C SER A 8 5.40 -3.52 -19.14
N PHE A 9 6.51 -3.96 -19.73
CA PHE A 9 7.46 -4.85 -19.08
C PHE A 9 8.12 -4.20 -17.87
N MET A 10 8.55 -2.94 -17.96
CA MET A 10 9.16 -2.23 -16.83
C MET A 10 8.20 -2.15 -15.64
N ILE A 11 6.93 -1.77 -15.87
CA ILE A 11 5.91 -1.71 -14.81
C ILE A 11 5.70 -3.08 -14.17
N LEU A 12 5.66 -4.16 -14.97
CA LEU A 12 5.46 -5.50 -14.45
C LEU A 12 6.63 -5.94 -13.57
N ILE A 13 7.87 -5.70 -14.04
CA ILE A 13 9.08 -6.02 -13.28
C ILE A 13 9.07 -5.24 -11.96
N ASP A 14 8.81 -3.94 -11.99
CA ASP A 14 8.77 -3.12 -10.77
C ASP A 14 7.70 -3.62 -9.80
N SER A 15 6.51 -3.95 -10.31
CA SER A 15 5.41 -4.50 -9.50
C SER A 15 5.79 -5.82 -8.83
N LEU A 16 6.47 -6.71 -9.57
CA LEU A 16 6.96 -8.00 -9.06
C LEU A 16 8.07 -7.83 -8.03
N VAL A 17 9.03 -6.93 -8.28
CA VAL A 17 10.13 -6.63 -7.35
C VAL A 17 9.57 -6.09 -6.04
N ILE A 18 8.68 -5.10 -6.11
CA ILE A 18 8.05 -4.51 -4.92
C ILE A 18 7.22 -5.57 -4.17
N TYR A 19 6.44 -6.40 -4.88
CA TYR A 19 5.67 -7.47 -4.27
C TYR A 19 6.57 -8.48 -3.55
N ARG A 20 7.68 -8.89 -4.19
CA ARG A 20 8.63 -9.83 -3.61
C ARG A 20 9.31 -9.25 -2.38
N ILE A 21 9.79 -8.00 -2.45
CA ILE A 21 10.37 -7.30 -1.30
C ILE A 21 9.34 -7.26 -0.17
N THR A 22 8.11 -6.86 -0.45
CA THR A 22 7.09 -6.68 0.59
C THR A 22 6.66 -8.00 1.23
N LYS A 23 6.55 -9.08 0.44
CA LYS A 23 6.11 -10.40 0.92
C LYS A 23 7.20 -11.18 1.66
N TYR A 24 8.44 -11.08 1.21
CA TYR A 24 9.55 -11.89 1.70
C TYR A 24 10.57 -11.12 2.53
N SER A 25 10.42 -9.80 2.67
CA SER A 25 11.20 -9.07 3.65
C SER A 25 10.89 -9.65 5.02
N LYS A 26 11.87 -10.31 5.64
CA LYS A 26 11.79 -10.65 7.06
C LYS A 26 11.59 -9.34 7.81
N ASP A 27 10.53 -9.27 8.60
CA ASP A 27 10.37 -8.16 9.53
C ASP A 27 11.59 -8.13 10.45
N LYS A 28 12.17 -6.95 10.62
CA LYS A 28 13.16 -6.71 11.66
C LYS A 28 12.61 -7.24 12.98
N THR A 29 13.38 -8.06 13.67
CA THR A 29 13.07 -8.47 15.04
C THR A 29 13.08 -7.22 15.91
N TYR A 30 11.92 -6.84 16.43
CA TYR A 30 11.79 -5.73 17.35
C TYR A 30 12.01 -6.24 18.77
N ASN A 31 12.86 -5.55 19.54
CA ASN A 31 13.06 -5.86 20.96
C ASN A 31 11.94 -5.23 21.81
N ASP A 32 11.73 -5.74 23.02
CA ASP A 32 10.79 -5.20 24.00
C ASP A 32 9.34 -5.09 23.49
N VAL A 33 8.87 -6.09 22.73
CA VAL A 33 7.49 -6.16 22.23
C VAL A 33 6.53 -6.38 23.40
N ILE A 34 5.58 -5.47 23.57
CA ILE A 34 4.51 -5.55 24.56
C ILE A 34 3.31 -6.29 23.97
N LYS A 35 2.96 -5.96 22.72
CA LYS A 35 1.84 -6.59 22.00
C LYS A 35 2.13 -6.61 20.51
N ASN A 36 1.79 -7.71 19.85
CA ASN A 36 1.75 -7.81 18.40
C ASN A 36 0.28 -7.79 17.96
N ILE A 37 -0.04 -7.01 16.93
CA ILE A 37 -1.34 -7.03 16.26
C ILE A 37 -1.12 -7.26 14.77
N LYS A 38 -1.94 -8.13 14.18
CA LYS A 38 -2.02 -8.24 12.72
C LYS A 38 -3.06 -7.27 12.20
N MET A 39 -2.69 -6.50 11.19
CA MET A 39 -3.62 -5.61 10.53
C MET A 39 -3.25 -5.38 9.08
N ASN A 40 -4.24 -5.01 8.27
CA ASN A 40 -3.97 -4.66 6.89
C ASN A 40 -3.17 -3.35 6.78
N TYR A 41 -2.17 -3.34 5.91
CA TYR A 41 -1.30 -2.18 5.71
C TYR A 41 -2.06 -0.91 5.32
N LEU A 42 -3.09 -1.02 4.47
CA LEU A 42 -3.91 0.13 4.10
C LEU A 42 -4.67 0.70 5.30
N TYR A 43 -5.15 -0.15 6.21
CA TYR A 43 -5.80 0.32 7.43
C TYR A 43 -4.81 1.05 8.34
N LEU A 44 -3.55 0.61 8.41
CA LEU A 44 -2.52 1.28 9.22
C LEU A 44 -2.25 2.71 8.74
N ILE A 45 -2.33 2.95 7.43
CA ILE A 45 -1.98 4.22 6.79
C ILE A 45 -3.18 5.16 6.64
N TYR A 46 -4.35 4.62 6.29
CA TYR A 46 -5.51 5.41 5.90
C TYR A 46 -6.73 5.22 6.82
N GLY A 47 -6.66 4.30 7.79
CA GLY A 47 -7.79 3.97 8.67
C GLY A 47 -9.00 3.52 7.87
N ASP A 48 -10.20 3.93 8.29
CA ASP A 48 -11.45 3.52 7.65
C ASP A 48 -11.58 3.93 6.18
N LYS A 49 -10.84 4.94 5.70
CA LYS A 49 -10.84 5.32 4.28
C LYS A 49 -10.38 4.16 3.38
N ALA A 50 -9.49 3.30 3.89
CA ALA A 50 -9.03 2.13 3.15
C ALA A 50 -10.14 1.11 2.85
N LYS A 51 -11.29 1.13 3.56
CA LYS A 51 -12.43 0.26 3.23
C LYS A 51 -12.94 0.52 1.82
N TYR A 52 -12.98 1.79 1.43
CA TYR A 52 -13.42 2.21 0.10
C TYR A 52 -12.39 1.77 -0.94
N ASP A 53 -11.11 2.11 -0.76
CA ASP A 53 -10.05 1.75 -1.69
C ASP A 53 -10.01 0.23 -1.94
N LYS A 54 -10.14 -0.58 -0.89
CA LYS A 54 -10.20 -2.05 -1.00
C LYS A 54 -11.35 -2.56 -1.85
N LYS A 55 -12.51 -1.90 -1.81
CA LYS A 55 -13.71 -2.30 -2.57
C LYS A 55 -13.70 -1.74 -3.99
N PHE A 56 -13.23 -0.50 -4.17
CA PHE A 56 -13.24 0.17 -5.47
C PHE A 56 -12.13 -0.31 -6.39
N PHE A 57 -10.95 -0.69 -5.87
CA PHE A 57 -9.82 -1.09 -6.72
C PHE A 57 -10.11 -2.31 -7.60
N PRO A 58 -10.72 -3.41 -7.09
CA PRO A 58 -11.12 -4.54 -7.93
C PRO A 58 -12.12 -4.17 -9.01
N ILE A 59 -13.08 -3.28 -8.69
CA ILE A 59 -14.09 -2.80 -9.63
C ILE A 59 -13.42 -1.99 -10.74
N LEU A 60 -12.47 -1.11 -10.37
CA LEU A 60 -11.71 -0.31 -11.31
C LEU A 60 -10.84 -1.18 -12.24
N ILE A 61 -10.22 -2.24 -11.72
CA ILE A 61 -9.50 -3.23 -12.54
C ILE A 61 -10.47 -3.91 -13.52
N GLY A 62 -11.65 -4.31 -13.07
CA GLY A 62 -12.68 -4.91 -13.93
C GLY A 62 -13.14 -3.99 -15.06
N ILE A 63 -13.37 -2.71 -14.77
CA ILE A 63 -13.72 -1.70 -15.79
C ILE A 63 -12.58 -1.53 -16.79
N LEU A 64 -11.33 -1.51 -16.33
CA LEU A 64 -10.16 -1.32 -17.19
C LEU A 64 -9.98 -2.51 -18.15
N ILE A 65 -10.23 -3.74 -17.68
CA ILE A 65 -10.27 -4.94 -18.53
C ILE A 65 -11.36 -4.83 -19.60
N LEU A 66 -12.58 -4.43 -19.22
CA LEU A 66 -13.68 -4.25 -20.18
C LEU A 66 -13.35 -3.18 -21.24
N PHE A 67 -12.76 -2.07 -20.82
CA PHE A 67 -12.34 -0.99 -21.73
C PHE A 67 -11.28 -1.48 -22.73
N VAL A 68 -10.30 -2.25 -22.25
CA VAL A 68 -9.27 -2.91 -23.08
C VAL A 68 -9.90 -3.84 -24.12
N VAL A 69 -10.86 -4.69 -23.72
CA VAL A 69 -11.55 -5.59 -24.66
C VAL A 69 -12.29 -4.80 -25.74
N LEU A 70 -13.00 -3.73 -25.35
CA LEU A 70 -13.75 -2.88 -26.29
C LEU A 70 -12.84 -2.15 -27.28
N LEU A 71 -11.71 -1.59 -26.79
CA LEU A 71 -10.73 -0.94 -27.66
C LEU A 71 -10.14 -1.92 -28.68
N ASN A 72 -9.80 -3.14 -28.24
CA ASN A 72 -9.27 -4.17 -29.14
C ASN A 72 -10.26 -4.58 -30.24
N ILE A 73 -11.55 -4.71 -29.92
CA ILE A 73 -12.60 -4.99 -30.92
C ILE A 73 -12.68 -3.85 -31.94
N PHE A 74 -12.61 -2.60 -31.47
CA PHE A 74 -12.66 -1.42 -32.34
C PHE A 74 -11.43 -1.33 -33.27
N MET A 75 -10.24 -1.61 -32.74
CA MET A 75 -8.97 -1.57 -33.49
C MET A 75 -8.83 -2.73 -34.48
N TYR A 76 -9.41 -3.89 -34.19
CA TYR A 76 -9.47 -5.00 -35.16
C TYR A 76 -10.27 -4.62 -36.41
N ASN A 77 -11.34 -3.83 -36.26
CA ASN A 77 -12.21 -3.43 -37.36
C ASN A 77 -11.63 -2.29 -38.23
N SER A 78 -10.50 -1.69 -37.85
CA SER A 78 -9.88 -0.55 -38.54
C SER A 78 -8.73 -0.93 -39.50
N ASN A 79 -8.60 -2.21 -39.88
CA ASN A 79 -7.53 -2.73 -40.77
C ASN A 79 -6.11 -2.40 -40.28
N MET A 80 -5.88 -2.45 -38.96
CA MET A 80 -4.54 -2.31 -38.42
C MET A 80 -3.64 -3.51 -38.75
N ASP A 81 -2.34 -3.23 -38.85
CA ASP A 81 -1.30 -4.26 -39.00
C ASP A 81 -1.38 -5.27 -37.84
N ILE A 82 -1.47 -6.56 -38.19
CA ILE A 82 -1.59 -7.69 -37.26
C ILE A 82 -0.46 -7.65 -36.22
N TYR A 83 0.76 -7.26 -36.63
CA TYR A 83 1.88 -7.18 -35.70
C TYR A 83 1.63 -6.13 -34.61
N LYS A 84 1.15 -4.94 -34.98
CA LYS A 84 0.85 -3.85 -34.03
C LYS A 84 -0.29 -4.23 -33.08
N LEU A 85 -1.33 -4.87 -33.61
CA LEU A 85 -2.46 -5.36 -32.81
C LEU A 85 -1.98 -6.34 -31.72
N ILE A 86 -1.11 -7.30 -32.07
CA ILE A 86 -0.57 -8.25 -31.10
C ILE A 86 0.25 -7.53 -30.01
N VAL A 87 1.09 -6.57 -30.39
CA VAL A 87 1.92 -5.81 -29.45
C VAL A 87 1.06 -5.00 -28.47
N GLU A 88 -0.02 -4.37 -28.93
CA GLU A 88 -0.95 -3.62 -28.08
C GLU A 88 -1.65 -4.53 -27.08
N ILE A 89 -2.24 -5.64 -27.54
CA ILE A 89 -2.93 -6.62 -26.67
C ILE A 89 -1.98 -7.15 -25.58
N VAL A 90 -0.76 -7.54 -25.96
CA VAL A 90 0.23 -8.05 -25.00
C VAL A 90 0.60 -6.98 -23.98
N SER A 91 0.81 -5.73 -24.42
CA SER A 91 1.14 -4.62 -23.53
C SER A 91 0.04 -4.37 -22.51
N GLU A 92 -1.23 -4.36 -22.93
CA GLU A 92 -2.38 -4.17 -22.05
C GLU A 92 -2.50 -5.29 -21.00
N ILE A 93 -2.31 -6.54 -21.41
CA ILE A 93 -2.31 -7.69 -20.48
C ILE A 93 -1.22 -7.52 -19.42
N LEU A 94 0.00 -7.12 -19.81
CA LEU A 94 1.10 -6.88 -18.88
C LEU A 94 0.77 -5.75 -17.89
N ILE A 95 0.15 -4.66 -18.36
CA ILE A 95 -0.29 -3.55 -17.50
C ILE A 95 -1.35 -4.01 -16.51
N ILE A 96 -2.38 -4.74 -16.96
CA ILE A 96 -3.44 -5.29 -16.10
C ILE A 96 -2.84 -6.21 -15.03
N LEU A 97 -1.95 -7.13 -15.41
CA LEU A 97 -1.25 -8.00 -14.47
C LEU A 97 -0.47 -7.21 -13.42
N SER A 98 0.22 -6.15 -13.85
CA SER A 98 0.97 -5.27 -12.96
C SER A 98 0.07 -4.61 -11.92
N LEU A 99 -1.09 -4.08 -12.34
CA LEU A 99 -2.07 -3.46 -11.45
C LEU A 99 -2.63 -4.47 -10.44
N VAL A 100 -2.89 -5.71 -10.86
CA VAL A 100 -3.35 -6.79 -9.96
C VAL A 100 -2.27 -7.12 -8.91
N ILE A 101 -1.00 -7.22 -9.31
CA ILE A 101 0.11 -7.47 -8.39
C ILE A 101 0.26 -6.31 -7.41
N PHE A 102 0.19 -5.07 -7.90
CA PHE A 102 0.26 -3.86 -7.09
C PHE A 102 -0.88 -3.81 -6.06
N TRP A 103 -2.11 -4.10 -6.48
CA TRP A 103 -3.26 -4.18 -5.58
C TRP A 103 -3.08 -5.23 -4.49
N LYS A 104 -2.66 -6.45 -4.88
CA LYS A 104 -2.34 -7.52 -3.92
C LYS A 104 -1.29 -7.05 -2.91
N ASN A 105 -0.29 -6.31 -3.36
CA ASN A 105 0.77 -5.81 -2.50
C ASN A 105 0.28 -4.77 -1.46
N LEU A 106 -0.65 -3.91 -1.84
CA LEU A 106 -1.27 -2.95 -0.92
C LEU A 106 -2.19 -3.65 0.09
N ASN A 107 -2.88 -4.70 -0.33
CA ASN A 107 -3.85 -5.42 0.49
C ASN A 107 -3.24 -6.51 1.39
N ILE A 108 -1.95 -6.41 1.73
CA ILE A 108 -1.25 -7.36 2.61
C ILE A 108 -1.59 -7.09 4.09
N GLU A 109 -1.77 -8.17 4.85
CA GLU A 109 -1.72 -8.13 6.31
C GLU A 109 -0.30 -8.09 6.82
N ILE A 110 -0.04 -7.18 7.75
CA ILE A 110 1.27 -6.95 8.35
C ILE A 110 1.18 -7.13 9.85
N ASP A 111 2.28 -7.58 10.45
CA ASP A 111 2.48 -7.54 11.88
C ASP A 111 2.88 -6.12 12.31
N VAL A 112 2.20 -5.62 13.33
CA VAL A 112 2.47 -4.32 13.94
C VAL A 112 2.82 -4.56 15.40
N TYR A 113 4.07 -4.26 15.71
CA TYR A 113 4.68 -4.50 17.01
C TYR A 113 4.59 -3.23 17.84
N ILE A 114 3.88 -3.30 18.95
CA ILE A 114 3.85 -2.26 19.97
C ILE A 114 4.95 -2.58 20.97
N CYS A 115 6.00 -1.75 20.98
CA CYS A 115 7.17 -1.90 21.84
C CYS A 115 7.19 -0.82 22.92
N LYS A 116 7.95 -1.05 24.00
CA LYS A 116 8.16 -0.03 25.05
C LYS A 116 8.68 1.31 24.51
N LYS A 117 9.49 1.28 23.45
CA LYS A 117 10.14 2.47 22.87
C LYS A 117 9.37 3.11 21.69
N GLY A 118 8.40 2.40 21.12
CA GLY A 118 7.70 2.86 19.91
C GLY A 118 6.89 1.76 19.22
N ILE A 119 6.58 1.97 17.94
CA ILE A 119 5.82 1.05 17.10
C ILE A 119 6.66 0.61 15.91
N GLY A 120 6.78 -0.70 15.72
CA GLY A 120 7.47 -1.34 14.60
C GLY A 120 6.49 -1.97 13.60
N PHE A 121 6.73 -1.78 12.31
CA PHE A 121 6.00 -2.47 11.23
C PHE A 121 6.78 -2.38 9.91
N LYS A 122 6.75 -3.39 9.04
CA LYS A 122 7.39 -3.38 7.70
C LYS A 122 8.79 -2.75 7.69
N ASN A 123 9.66 -3.17 8.60
CA ASN A 123 11.03 -2.64 8.77
C ASN A 123 11.16 -1.15 9.13
N VAL A 124 10.04 -0.48 9.43
CA VAL A 124 9.95 0.88 9.96
C VAL A 124 9.81 0.81 11.48
N PHE A 125 10.45 1.72 12.21
CA PHE A 125 10.26 1.88 13.65
C PHE A 125 10.03 3.34 13.97
N VAL A 126 8.91 3.64 14.65
CA VAL A 126 8.52 5.00 15.03
C VAL A 126 8.50 5.11 16.55
N LYS A 127 9.37 5.96 17.10
CA LYS A 127 9.49 6.15 18.56
C LYS A 127 8.29 6.92 19.12
N TRP A 128 7.93 6.64 20.37
CA TRP A 128 6.80 7.34 21.04
C TRP A 128 6.96 8.87 21.06
N GLY A 129 8.20 9.36 21.25
CA GLY A 129 8.50 10.80 21.26
C GLY A 129 8.25 11.52 19.93
N GLU A 130 8.06 10.79 18.82
CA GLU A 130 7.71 11.34 17.51
C GLU A 130 6.20 11.59 17.33
N PHE A 131 5.37 11.28 18.32
CA PHE A 131 3.94 11.59 18.27
C PHE A 131 3.60 12.86 19.04
N GLU A 132 2.71 13.68 18.49
CA GLU A 132 2.15 14.89 19.13
C GLU A 132 0.97 14.55 20.05
N GLY A 133 0.31 13.42 19.78
CA GLY A 133 -0.82 12.95 20.55
C GLY A 133 -1.64 11.95 19.75
N TYR A 134 -2.81 11.63 20.29
CA TYR A 134 -3.75 10.71 19.67
C TYR A 134 -5.15 11.29 19.61
N SER A 135 -5.94 10.81 18.66
CA SER A 135 -7.38 11.07 18.57
C SER A 135 -8.10 9.77 18.24
N LYS A 136 -9.33 9.64 18.70
CA LYS A 136 -10.17 8.50 18.37
C LYS A 136 -11.04 8.86 17.17
N LYS A 137 -11.14 7.94 16.22
CA LYS A 137 -12.10 8.07 15.13
C LYS A 137 -12.57 6.68 14.72
N ASP A 138 -13.88 6.49 14.69
CA ASP A 138 -14.51 5.25 14.28
C ASP A 138 -13.93 4.06 15.07
N ASN A 139 -13.37 3.04 14.41
CA ASN A 139 -12.72 1.88 15.06
C ASN A 139 -11.20 2.01 15.24
N PHE A 140 -10.65 3.20 15.00
CA PHE A 140 -9.20 3.41 15.02
C PHE A 140 -8.77 4.47 16.05
N ILE A 141 -7.58 4.24 16.59
CA ILE A 141 -6.77 5.21 17.31
C ILE A 141 -5.82 5.83 16.31
N ILE A 142 -5.94 7.14 16.11
CA ILE A 142 -5.10 7.90 15.20
C ILE A 142 -3.96 8.50 16.01
N LEU A 143 -2.73 8.06 15.76
CA LEU A 143 -1.51 8.65 16.28
C LEU A 143 -1.02 9.72 15.31
N LYS A 144 -0.95 10.97 15.77
CA LYS A 144 -0.49 12.11 14.96
C LYS A 144 1.01 12.28 15.14
N ARG A 145 1.80 12.20 14.06
CA ARG A 145 3.26 12.39 14.13
C ARG A 145 3.62 13.88 14.18
N LYS A 146 4.68 14.19 14.94
CA LYS A 146 5.37 15.47 14.92
C LYS A 146 5.86 15.76 13.52
N LEU A 147 5.48 16.91 12.97
CA LEU A 147 6.01 17.37 11.69
C LEU A 147 7.50 17.71 11.86
N LYS A 148 8.41 16.82 11.43
CA LYS A 148 9.83 17.20 11.24
C LYS A 148 9.94 18.16 10.04
N PRO A 149 10.81 19.18 10.11
CA PRO A 149 10.95 20.20 9.07
C PRO A 149 11.26 19.61 7.68
N LYS A 150 10.77 20.32 6.65
CA LYS A 150 10.52 19.88 5.25
C LYS A 150 11.71 19.24 4.50
N PHE A 151 12.95 19.37 4.94
CA PHE A 151 14.12 18.94 4.16
C PHE A 151 14.40 17.42 4.19
N ILE A 152 13.84 16.68 5.16
CA ILE A 152 14.06 15.23 5.34
C ILE A 152 12.80 14.42 4.95
N GLN A 153 11.76 15.07 4.39
CA GLN A 153 10.46 14.45 4.14
C GLN A 153 10.37 13.54 2.90
N LYS A 154 11.48 13.12 2.29
CA LYS A 154 11.39 12.44 0.99
C LYS A 154 10.73 11.06 0.99
N LEU A 155 10.51 10.40 2.13
CA LEU A 155 9.85 9.07 2.14
C LEU A 155 9.15 8.71 3.47
N SER A 156 8.75 9.69 4.29
CA SER A 156 8.12 9.34 5.57
C SER A 156 6.66 8.95 5.38
N THR A 157 6.42 7.64 5.46
CA THR A 157 5.20 6.97 5.92
C THR A 157 4.25 7.92 6.67
N SER A 158 3.00 7.94 6.18
CA SER A 158 1.82 8.72 6.61
C SER A 158 1.97 9.62 7.83
N LYS A 159 1.50 10.87 7.68
CA LYS A 159 1.35 11.85 8.78
C LYS A 159 0.70 11.27 10.04
N ASN A 160 -0.16 10.27 9.86
CA ASN A 160 -0.86 9.59 10.93
C ASN A 160 -0.66 8.07 10.83
N ILE A 161 -0.66 7.39 11.99
CA ILE A 161 -0.72 5.93 12.09
C ILE A 161 -2.06 5.57 12.74
N TYR A 162 -2.80 4.67 12.12
CA TYR A 162 -4.11 4.22 12.58
C TYR A 162 -3.96 2.83 13.18
N LEU A 163 -4.28 2.66 14.46
CA LEU A 163 -4.23 1.37 15.16
C LEU A 163 -5.62 0.96 15.60
N ASN A 164 -5.84 -0.34 15.77
CA ASN A 164 -7.12 -0.83 16.26
C ASN A 164 -7.40 -0.32 17.70
N LYS A 165 -8.66 -0.19 18.10
CA LYS A 165 -9.03 0.26 19.46
C LYS A 165 -8.51 -0.68 20.56
N ASP A 166 -8.30 -1.96 20.26
CA ASP A 166 -7.87 -2.97 21.24
C ASP A 166 -6.48 -2.73 21.84
N VAL A 167 -5.75 -1.73 21.35
CA VAL A 167 -4.43 -1.34 21.87
C VAL A 167 -4.46 0.00 22.61
N GLU A 168 -5.64 0.57 22.83
CA GLU A 168 -5.82 1.88 23.45
C GLU A 168 -5.21 1.97 24.84
N ASP A 169 -5.55 1.02 25.71
CA ASP A 169 -5.13 1.06 27.11
C ASP A 169 -3.62 0.86 27.28
N ILE A 170 -2.98 0.21 26.30
CA ILE A 170 -1.53 0.06 26.24
C ILE A 170 -0.90 1.38 25.81
N ILE A 171 -1.41 1.99 24.74
CA ILE A 171 -0.81 3.18 24.11
C ILE A 171 -0.93 4.42 25.00
N LYS A 172 -2.04 4.57 25.73
CA LYS A 172 -2.26 5.69 26.67
C LYS A 172 -1.11 5.85 27.67
N ASN A 173 -0.48 4.75 28.06
CA ASN A 173 0.61 4.77 29.03
C ASN A 173 1.93 5.29 28.46
N PHE A 174 2.09 5.34 27.14
CA PHE A 174 3.33 5.74 26.46
C PHE A 174 3.25 7.10 25.77
N LEU A 175 2.04 7.61 25.56
CA LEU A 175 1.86 8.93 24.97
C LEU A 175 1.98 10.03 26.03
N PRO A 176 2.55 11.19 25.68
CA PRO A 176 2.57 12.32 26.60
C PRO A 176 1.12 12.65 27.00
N LYS A 177 0.84 12.62 28.31
CA LYS A 177 -0.41 13.15 28.84
C LYS A 177 -0.47 14.63 28.43
N LYS A 178 -1.52 15.00 27.70
CA LYS A 178 -1.85 16.41 27.49
C LYS A 178 -2.32 17.02 28.80
#